data_AF-A0A1D8PAM6-F1
#
_entry.id   AF-A0A1D8PAM6-F1
#
_cell.length_a   1.000
_cell.length_b   1.000
_cell.length_c   1.000
_cell.angle_alpha   90.00
_cell.angle_beta   90.00
_cell.angle_gamma   90.00
#
_symmetry.space_group_name_H-M   'P 1'
#
loop_
_entity.id
_entity.type
_entity.pdbx_description
1 polymer ?
#
loop_
_entity_poly.entity_id
_entity_poly.type
_entity_poly.pdbx_seq_one_letter_code
_entity_poly.pdbx_strand_id
1 'polypeptide(L)'
;MKTIKKQLRFWVFVLSSVIMIQSCRVYHKETVTLDEAIQKQKRVKIITNDDQKYKFKKVVFEDGLFYGVSMKKGKEVKTQLKVEELKKVRLHNKKMSIIYGILTPIVVIFGVLYIGFSNWKGPNIGPINFPN
;
A
#
# COMPACT_ATOMS: atom_id res chain seq x y z
N MET A 1 22.31 -31.44 -12.66
CA MET A 1 22.52 -29.99 -12.42
C MET A 1 21.56 -29.05 -13.17
N LYS A 2 21.16 -29.31 -14.43
CA LYS A 2 20.26 -28.41 -15.20
C LYS A 2 18.87 -28.22 -14.56
N THR A 3 18.29 -29.28 -14.00
CA THR A 3 16.96 -29.26 -13.36
C THR A 3 16.92 -28.42 -12.08
N ILE A 4 17.99 -28.48 -11.27
CA ILE A 4 18.14 -27.71 -10.03
C ILE A 4 18.22 -26.21 -10.35
N LYS A 5 19.01 -25.82 -11.37
CA LYS A 5 19.10 -24.41 -11.81
C LYS A 5 17.75 -23.88 -12.31
N LYS A 6 16.94 -24.72 -12.97
CA LYS A 6 15.59 -24.37 -13.42
C LYS A 6 14.62 -24.16 -12.26
N GLN A 7 14.63 -25.06 -11.27
CA GLN A 7 13.82 -24.95 -10.06
C GLN A 7 14.20 -23.70 -9.23
N LEU A 8 15.50 -23.45 -9.05
CA LEU A 8 15.99 -22.27 -8.32
C LEU A 8 15.54 -20.96 -8.98
N ARG A 9 15.67 -20.87 -10.32
CA ARG A 9 15.23 -19.70 -11.09
C ARG A 9 13.73 -19.45 -10.89
N PHE A 10 12.91 -20.48 -10.93
CA PHE A 10 11.46 -20.37 -10.69
C PHE A 10 11.15 -19.86 -9.27
N TRP A 11 11.77 -20.45 -8.25
CA TRP A 11 11.56 -20.04 -6.86
C TRP A 11 11.99 -18.60 -6.57
N VAL A 12 13.06 -18.10 -7.21
CA VAL A 12 13.47 -16.70 -7.11
C VAL A 12 12.40 -15.75 -7.65
N PHE A 13 11.77 -16.07 -8.78
CA PHE A 13 10.67 -15.26 -9.32
C PHE A 13 9.43 -15.29 -8.43
N VAL A 14 9.08 -16.46 -7.88
CA VAL A 14 7.96 -16.61 -6.95
C VAL A 14 8.21 -15.78 -5.68
N LEU A 15 9.38 -15.93 -5.06
CA LEU A 15 9.74 -15.20 -3.84
C LEU A 15 9.74 -13.68 -4.06
N SER A 16 10.33 -13.22 -5.17
CA SER A 16 10.32 -11.80 -5.54
C SER A 16 8.90 -11.25 -5.73
N SER A 17 8.03 -12.04 -6.37
CA SER A 17 6.62 -11.68 -6.58
C SER A 17 5.84 -11.58 -5.28
N VAL A 18 6.03 -12.52 -4.36
CA VAL A 18 5.39 -12.51 -3.03
C VAL A 18 5.78 -11.26 -2.23
N ILE A 19 7.03 -10.82 -2.32
CA ILE A 19 7.49 -9.59 -1.63
C ILE A 19 6.77 -8.34 -2.15
N MET A 20 6.43 -8.29 -3.45
CA MET A 20 5.68 -7.15 -4.02
C MET A 20 4.19 -7.14 -3.63
N ILE A 21 3.63 -8.26 -3.19
CA ILE A 21 2.21 -8.41 -2.84
C ILE A 21 1.87 -7.84 -1.44
N GLN A 22 2.84 -7.26 -0.73
CA GLN A 22 2.61 -6.74 0.62
C GLN A 22 1.55 -5.61 0.66
N SER A 23 0.39 -5.93 1.24
CA SER A 23 -0.79 -5.11 1.59
C SER A 23 -0.98 -3.81 0.79
N CYS A 24 -1.57 -3.93 -0.41
CA CYS A 24 -2.12 -2.77 -1.12
C CYS A 24 -3.35 -2.21 -0.37
N ARG A 25 -3.29 -0.93 0.01
CA ARG A 25 -4.42 -0.20 0.60
C ARG A 25 -4.74 1.03 -0.23
N VAL A 26 -5.99 1.13 -0.65
CA VAL A 26 -6.51 2.18 -1.52
C VAL A 26 -7.42 3.11 -0.72
N TYR A 27 -7.27 4.41 -0.98
CA TYR A 27 -8.10 5.47 -0.41
C TYR A 27 -8.96 6.07 -1.52
N HIS A 28 -10.12 6.59 -1.15
CA HIS A 28 -10.95 7.36 -2.08
C HIS A 28 -10.15 8.55 -2.64
N LYS A 29 -10.38 8.85 -3.93
CA LYS A 29 -9.72 9.99 -4.59
C LYS A 29 -10.31 11.32 -4.08
N GLU A 30 -11.61 11.31 -3.86
CA GLU A 30 -12.41 12.41 -3.31
C GLU A 30 -12.00 12.76 -1.89
N THR A 31 -12.11 14.06 -1.60
CA THR A 31 -11.90 14.63 -0.28
C THR A 31 -13.23 14.72 0.44
N VAL A 32 -13.26 14.24 1.67
CA VAL A 32 -14.44 14.33 2.55
C VAL A 32 -14.22 15.39 3.63
N THR A 33 -15.30 15.83 4.27
CA THR A 33 -15.21 16.70 5.46
C THR A 33 -14.79 15.90 6.68
N LEU A 34 -14.33 16.60 7.73
CA LEU A 34 -13.96 15.97 9.00
C LEU A 34 -15.18 15.34 9.69
N ASP A 35 -16.34 15.96 9.61
CA ASP A 35 -17.59 15.44 10.19
C ASP A 35 -18.00 14.12 9.55
N GLU A 36 -17.92 14.06 8.22
CA GLU A 36 -18.20 12.82 7.47
C GLU A 36 -17.18 11.73 7.81
N ALA A 37 -15.92 12.11 8.04
CA ALA A 37 -14.88 11.19 8.47
C ALA A 37 -15.11 10.61 9.87
N ILE A 38 -15.66 11.42 10.80
CA ILE A 38 -16.06 10.98 12.13
C ILE A 38 -17.24 10.01 12.03
N GLN A 39 -18.28 10.38 11.29
CA GLN A 39 -19.49 9.56 11.14
C GLN A 39 -19.15 8.18 10.57
N LYS A 40 -18.26 8.13 9.58
CA LYS A 40 -17.89 6.86 8.92
C LYS A 40 -16.95 5.99 9.75
N GLN A 41 -16.31 6.51 10.80
CA GLN A 41 -15.35 5.81 11.68
C GLN A 41 -14.33 4.93 10.93
N LYS A 42 -13.90 5.38 9.75
CA LYS A 42 -12.97 4.65 8.87
C LYS A 42 -11.56 5.19 9.02
N ARG A 43 -10.60 4.37 8.59
CA ARG A 43 -9.22 4.82 8.38
C ARG A 43 -9.20 6.02 7.44
N VAL A 44 -8.44 7.04 7.81
CA VAL A 44 -8.31 8.26 7.02
C VAL A 44 -6.86 8.54 6.69
N LYS A 45 -6.66 9.13 5.52
CA LYS A 45 -5.39 9.72 5.11
C LYS A 45 -5.60 11.22 5.03
N ILE A 46 -4.85 11.95 5.85
CA ILE A 46 -4.87 13.40 5.91
C ILE A 46 -3.62 13.90 5.18
N ILE A 47 -3.81 14.92 4.34
CA ILE A 47 -2.75 15.60 3.61
C ILE A 47 -2.77 17.05 4.10
N THR A 48 -1.66 17.50 4.66
CA THR A 48 -1.45 18.87 5.13
C THR A 48 -1.13 19.79 3.94
N ASN A 49 -1.23 21.11 4.13
CA ASN A 49 -0.82 22.11 3.15
C ASN A 49 0.64 21.94 2.72
N ASP A 50 1.51 21.50 3.64
CA ASP A 50 2.92 21.13 3.39
C ASP A 50 3.10 19.80 2.62
N ASP A 51 2.03 19.26 2.02
CA ASP A 51 1.98 17.96 1.34
C ASP A 51 2.42 16.75 2.18
N GLN A 52 2.53 16.94 3.50
CA GLN A 52 2.77 15.88 4.47
C GLN A 52 1.56 14.95 4.57
N LYS A 53 1.80 13.63 4.61
CA LYS A 53 0.76 12.61 4.53
C LYS A 53 0.69 11.82 5.83
N TYR A 54 -0.38 12.03 6.60
CA TYR A 54 -0.64 11.31 7.83
C TYR A 54 -1.73 10.26 7.65
N LYS A 55 -1.59 9.11 8.30
CA LYS A 55 -2.57 8.01 8.26
C LYS A 55 -3.09 7.76 9.68
N PHE A 56 -4.40 7.90 9.86
CA PHE A 56 -5.07 7.67 11.14
C PHE A 56 -6.05 6.50 11.04
N LYS A 57 -6.26 5.81 12.17
CA LYS A 57 -7.22 4.71 12.30
C LYS A 57 -8.66 5.22 12.22
N LYS A 58 -8.92 6.37 12.84
CA LYS A 58 -10.19 7.08 12.87
C LYS A 58 -9.94 8.55 13.24
N VAL A 59 -10.91 9.41 12.94
CA VAL A 59 -10.99 10.79 13.46
C VAL A 59 -12.08 10.81 14.53
N VAL A 60 -11.85 11.54 15.61
CA VAL A 60 -12.79 11.74 16.72
C VAL A 60 -12.86 13.23 17.02
N PHE A 61 -14.04 13.71 17.42
CA PHE A 61 -14.25 15.07 17.89
C PHE A 61 -14.49 15.03 19.41
N GLU A 62 -13.63 15.70 20.17
CA GLU A 62 -13.69 15.80 21.63
C GLU A 62 -13.37 17.26 22.01
N ASP A 63 -14.09 17.82 22.99
CA ASP A 63 -13.84 19.16 23.52
C ASP A 63 -13.76 20.30 22.48
N GLY A 64 -14.56 20.22 21.42
CA GLY A 64 -14.56 21.23 20.35
C GLY A 64 -13.42 21.10 19.34
N LEU A 65 -12.59 20.06 19.45
CA LEU A 65 -11.38 19.86 18.65
C LEU A 65 -11.39 18.51 17.92
N PHE A 66 -10.78 18.50 16.73
CA PHE A 66 -10.63 17.28 15.93
C PHE A 66 -9.34 16.55 16.31
N TYR A 67 -9.44 15.24 16.57
CA TYR A 67 -8.31 14.38 16.89
C TYR A 67 -8.19 13.21 15.92
N GLY A 68 -6.99 13.01 15.38
CA GLY A 68 -6.63 11.80 14.65
C GLY A 68 -6.10 10.73 15.60
N VAL A 69 -6.74 9.56 15.63
CA VAL A 69 -6.29 8.43 16.46
C VAL A 69 -5.36 7.54 15.65
N SER A 70 -4.14 7.33 16.14
CA SER A 70 -3.14 6.43 15.54
C SER A 70 -2.65 5.41 16.58
N MET A 71 -2.16 4.25 16.13
CA MET A 71 -1.51 3.29 17.03
C MET A 71 0.00 3.49 16.97
N LYS A 72 0.62 3.86 18.09
CA LYS A 72 2.07 3.91 18.23
C LYS A 72 2.49 2.98 19.37
N LYS A 73 3.41 2.04 19.10
CA LYS A 73 3.92 1.07 20.09
C LYS A 73 2.80 0.34 20.87
N GLY A 74 1.72 -0.06 20.19
CA GLY A 74 0.60 -0.76 20.82
C GLY A 74 -0.37 0.11 21.62
N LYS A 75 -0.14 1.42 21.72
CA LYS A 75 -1.03 2.37 22.43
C LYS A 75 -1.75 3.27 21.43
N GLU A 76 -3.01 3.60 21.72
CA GLU A 76 -3.75 4.63 20.98
C GLU A 76 -3.20 6.00 21.36
N VAL A 77 -2.67 6.71 20.36
CA VAL A 77 -2.17 8.07 20.47
C VAL A 77 -3.12 8.98 19.69
N LYS A 78 -3.71 9.94 20.41
CA LYS A 78 -4.51 11.02 19.84
C LYS A 78 -3.58 12.15 19.41
N THR A 79 -3.75 12.64 18.20
CA THR A 79 -3.02 13.80 17.68
C THR A 79 -4.03 14.84 17.24
N GLN A 80 -3.93 16.04 17.80
CA GLN A 80 -4.81 17.14 17.44
C GLN A 80 -4.61 17.51 15.96
N LEU A 81 -5.72 17.71 15.25
CA LEU A 81 -5.76 18.10 13.85
C LEU A 81 -6.15 19.57 13.79
N LYS A 82 -5.23 20.42 13.33
CA LYS A 82 -5.53 21.81 13.03
C LYS A 82 -6.20 21.89 11.67
N VAL A 83 -7.48 22.24 11.64
CA VAL A 83 -8.32 22.23 10.43
C VAL A 83 -7.75 23.15 9.33
N GLU A 84 -7.15 24.28 9.73
CA GLU A 84 -6.54 25.28 8.85
C GLU A 84 -5.34 24.75 8.06
N GLU A 85 -4.60 23.79 8.63
CA GLU A 85 -3.42 23.21 7.99
C GLU A 85 -3.79 22.04 7.06
N LEU A 86 -5.06 21.62 7.01
CA LEU A 86 -5.50 20.46 6.25
C LEU A 86 -5.84 20.82 4.79
N LYS A 87 -5.15 20.17 3.86
CA LYS A 87 -5.41 20.28 2.42
C LYS A 87 -6.47 19.29 1.96
N LYS A 88 -6.35 18.02 2.38
CA LYS A 88 -7.22 16.91 1.91
C LYS A 88 -7.43 15.86 2.98
N VAL A 89 -8.67 15.41 3.15
CA VAL A 89 -9.03 14.25 3.99
C VAL A 89 -9.62 13.16 3.11
N ARG A 90 -8.99 11.99 3.07
CA ARG A 90 -9.41 10.86 2.22
C ARG A 90 -9.75 9.64 3.05
N LEU A 91 -10.91 9.04 2.82
CA LEU A 91 -11.33 7.82 3.50
C LEU A 91 -10.73 6.57 2.86
N HIS A 92 -10.49 5.56 3.67
CA HIS A 92 -10.09 4.24 3.20
C HIS A 92 -11.21 3.57 2.42
N ASN A 93 -10.91 3.18 1.17
CA ASN A 93 -11.84 2.47 0.31
C ASN A 93 -11.65 0.96 0.50
N LYS A 94 -12.41 0.35 1.41
CA LYS A 94 -12.29 -1.09 1.72
C LYS A 94 -12.54 -1.96 0.49
N LYS A 95 -13.52 -1.62 -0.35
CA LYS A 95 -13.88 -2.41 -1.54
C LYS A 95 -12.73 -2.42 -2.55
N MET A 96 -12.22 -1.23 -2.92
CA MET A 96 -11.10 -1.15 -3.87
C MET A 96 -9.82 -1.74 -3.29
N SER A 97 -9.53 -1.56 -2.00
CA SER A 97 -8.39 -2.22 -1.35
C SER A 97 -8.45 -3.74 -1.47
N ILE A 98 -9.63 -4.35 -1.32
CA ILE A 98 -9.81 -5.79 -1.50
C ILE A 98 -9.62 -6.17 -2.97
N ILE A 99 -10.26 -5.44 -3.89
CA ILE A 99 -10.17 -5.71 -5.34
C ILE A 99 -8.71 -5.64 -5.80
N TYR A 100 -7.99 -4.55 -5.52
CA TYR A 100 -6.58 -4.43 -5.90
C TYR A 100 -5.69 -5.43 -5.15
N GLY A 101 -6.00 -5.72 -3.89
CA GLY A 101 -5.29 -6.72 -3.10
C GLY A 101 -5.39 -8.14 -3.68
N ILE A 102 -6.48 -8.48 -4.37
CA ILE A 102 -6.70 -9.79 -5.00
C ILE A 102 -6.28 -9.78 -6.48
N LEU A 103 -6.63 -8.73 -7.22
CA LEU A 103 -6.38 -8.64 -8.66
C LEU A 103 -4.87 -8.57 -8.97
N THR A 104 -4.13 -7.76 -8.21
CA THR A 104 -2.68 -7.57 -8.41
C THR A 104 -1.91 -8.89 -8.31
N PRO A 105 -2.05 -9.72 -7.24
CA PRO A 105 -1.33 -10.99 -7.16
C PRO A 105 -1.75 -11.97 -8.26
N ILE A 106 -3.02 -11.99 -8.67
CA ILE A 106 -3.47 -12.86 -9.77
C ILE A 106 -2.70 -12.53 -11.06
N VAL A 107 -2.64 -11.26 -11.45
CA VAL A 107 -1.91 -10.81 -12.66
C VAL A 107 -0.43 -11.17 -12.57
N VAL A 108 0.20 -10.96 -11.41
CA VAL A 108 1.62 -11.30 -11.19
C VAL A 108 1.85 -12.81 -11.31
N ILE A 109 1.00 -13.64 -10.71
CA ILE A 109 1.09 -15.11 -10.79
C ILE A 109 0.98 -15.58 -12.23
N PHE A 110 0.00 -15.09 -12.99
CA PHE A 110 -0.14 -15.43 -14.41
C PHE A 110 1.11 -15.03 -15.22
N GLY A 111 1.69 -13.85 -14.94
CA GLY A 111 2.95 -13.43 -15.56
C GLY A 111 4.12 -14.36 -15.23
N VAL A 112 4.28 -14.75 -13.96
CA VAL A 112 5.34 -15.67 -13.52
C VAL A 112 5.18 -17.05 -14.15
N LEU A 113 3.95 -17.58 -14.20
CA LEU A 113 3.65 -18.87 -14.84
C LEU A 113 3.92 -18.81 -16.33
N TYR A 114 3.47 -17.75 -17.01
CA TYR A 114 3.74 -17.55 -18.44
C TYR A 114 5.24 -17.56 -18.72
N ILE A 115 6.05 -16.82 -17.95
CA ILE A 115 7.51 -16.83 -18.08
C ILE A 115 8.08 -18.23 -17.82
N GLY A 116 7.58 -18.94 -16.81
CA GLY A 116 8.04 -20.29 -16.43
C GLY A 116 7.76 -21.37 -17.48
N PHE A 117 6.64 -21.27 -18.19
CA PHE A 117 6.26 -22.19 -19.28
C PHE A 117 6.79 -21.76 -20.65
N SER A 118 7.06 -20.47 -20.86
CA SER A 118 7.66 -19.97 -22.08
C SER A 118 9.13 -20.38 -22.22
N ASN A 119 9.62 -20.51 -23.45
CA ASN A 119 11.05 -20.70 -23.75
C ASN A 119 11.87 -19.41 -23.60
N TRP A 120 11.44 -18.47 -22.75
CA TRP A 120 12.10 -17.18 -22.60
C TRP A 120 13.50 -17.36 -22.02
N LYS A 121 14.52 -17.05 -22.84
CA LYS A 121 15.94 -17.07 -22.48
C LYS A 121 16.34 -16.03 -21.40
N GLY A 122 15.38 -15.32 -20.81
CA GLY A 122 15.59 -14.20 -19.90
C GLY A 122 15.81 -12.88 -20.64
N PRO A 123 15.82 -11.76 -19.92
CA PRO A 123 16.25 -10.47 -20.48
C PRO A 123 17.73 -10.53 -20.85
N ASN A 124 18.09 -10.00 -22.03
CA ASN A 124 19.48 -9.82 -22.43
C ASN A 124 20.06 -8.62 -21.67
N ILE A 125 20.36 -8.84 -20.39
CA ILE A 125 21.17 -7.92 -19.60
C ILE A 125 22.60 -8.08 -20.12
N GLY A 126 23.11 -7.04 -20.81
CA GLY A 126 24.49 -6.99 -21.28
C GLY A 126 25.50 -7.24 -20.14
N PRO A 127 26.81 -7.26 -20.45
CA PRO A 127 27.83 -7.57 -19.45
C PRO A 127 27.68 -6.64 -18.23
N ILE A 128 27.47 -7.25 -17.07
CA ILE A 128 27.38 -6.55 -15.79
C ILE A 128 28.81 -6.22 -15.38
N ASN A 129 29.26 -4.99 -15.64
CA ASN A 129 30.51 -4.48 -15.10
C ASN A 129 30.30 -4.13 -13.63
N PHE A 130 30.89 -4.91 -12.74
CA PHE A 130 31.05 -4.51 -11.35
C PHE A 130 32.28 -3.59 -11.27
N PRO A 131 32.16 -2.36 -10.74
CA PRO A 131 33.34 -1.56 -10.43
C PRO A 131 34.13 -2.28 -9.33
N ASN A 132 35.44 -2.45 -9.57
CA ASN A 132 36.42 -2.92 -8.60
C ASN A 132 36.54 -1.98 -7.40
#